data_AF-A0A966N945-F1
#
_entry.id   AF-A0A966N945-F1
#
_cell.length_a   1.000
_cell.length_b   1.000
_cell.length_c   1.000
_cell.angle_alpha   90.00
_cell.angle_beta   90.00
_cell.angle_gamma   90.00
#
_symmetry.space_group_name_H-M   'P 1'
#
loop_
_entity.id
_entity.type
_entity.pdbx_description
1 polymer ?
#
loop_
_entity_poly.entity_id
_entity_poly.type
_entity_poly.pdbx_seq_one_letter_code
_entity_poly.pdbx_strand_id
1 'polypeptide(L)'
;MSITYPCGCVNDFDRGVLKSILKCDHHKSMQREIGELGEEYYQELGSSTGTPPHVAEFEECFGKCEPVDRDRPFALEIGAGASHYVPMITDAGWFYCACEPSRWARKWMLERYGDRQIQLSNRAWEHYDHNDCVLGDRGGSGSQWWQYGMILAAHSLEHMVDAPAALEKMAEYLAPVLQSPEIWHRADFPLLCEWRKLYRVVEVGVDRGSFANCFLSRCWNCQIYLGVDPYEEYGEMQWDRQADFLTAVDVFSKYPVAKLIRKRSIDAALSLSLVTETSYYNSKFDFVYIDGSHRYEDVKSDIEAWWPLVSDKGILAGHDWAMPSGDHAGVQRAVREFAEKYDLAVYTTPDDPQSWYVYKSGIPGADWRRVE
;
A
#
# COMPACT_ATOMS: atom_id res chain seq x y z
N MET A 1 29.74 12.56 11.83
CA MET A 1 30.27 13.89 11.49
C MET A 1 29.15 14.68 10.83
N SER A 2 28.65 15.71 11.50
CA SER A 2 27.73 16.67 10.89
C SER A 2 28.51 17.50 9.88
N ILE A 3 27.98 17.60 8.66
CA ILE A 3 28.50 18.52 7.64
C ILE A 3 27.70 19.80 7.82
N THR A 4 28.39 20.90 8.12
CA THR A 4 27.79 22.24 8.19
C THR A 4 28.07 22.95 6.88
N TYR A 5 27.02 23.30 6.14
CA TYR A 5 27.16 24.03 4.89
C TYR A 5 27.49 25.51 5.13
N PRO A 6 28.09 26.24 4.16
CA PRO A 6 28.39 27.66 4.29
C PRO A 6 27.18 28.54 4.64
N CYS A 7 25.97 28.09 4.31
CA CYS A 7 24.70 28.73 4.64
C CYS A 7 24.21 28.47 6.08
N GLY A 8 24.96 27.72 6.89
CA GLY A 8 24.65 27.44 8.30
C GLY A 8 23.67 26.30 8.56
N CYS A 9 23.20 25.60 7.52
CA CYS A 9 22.32 24.43 7.69
C CYS A 9 23.08 23.24 8.30
N VAL A 10 22.43 22.54 9.23
CA VAL A 10 22.94 21.36 9.92
C VAL A 10 21.93 20.23 9.78
N ASN A 11 22.39 19.02 9.46
CA ASN A 11 21.53 17.84 9.38
C ASN A 11 21.25 17.34 10.79
N ASP A 12 20.01 17.50 11.26
CA ASP A 12 19.55 16.80 12.45
C ASP A 12 18.04 16.57 12.37
N PHE A 13 17.61 15.35 12.06
CA PHE A 13 16.31 14.80 12.45
C PHE A 13 16.30 13.27 12.26
N ASP A 14 16.02 12.55 13.34
CA ASP A 14 16.03 11.09 13.43
C ASP A 14 14.59 10.53 13.34
N ARG A 15 14.32 9.81 12.24
CA ARG A 15 13.22 8.88 12.01
C ARG A 15 13.66 7.82 10.98
N GLY A 16 14.84 7.22 11.17
CA GLY A 16 15.38 6.20 10.26
C GLY A 16 15.99 6.72 8.94
N VAL A 17 15.92 8.02 8.68
CA VAL A 17 16.67 8.68 7.60
C VAL A 17 18.09 8.97 8.07
N LEU A 18 19.11 8.38 7.43
CA LEU A 18 20.51 8.51 7.85
C LEU A 18 21.02 9.97 7.87
N LYS A 19 20.44 10.88 7.05
CA LYS A 19 20.70 12.35 7.02
C LYS A 19 19.54 13.12 6.35
N SER A 20 19.12 14.27 6.89
CA SER A 20 18.10 15.17 6.31
C SER A 20 18.50 16.65 6.39
N ILE A 21 18.19 17.47 5.37
CA ILE A 21 18.42 18.94 5.34
C ILE A 21 17.06 19.66 5.38
N LEU A 22 16.85 20.54 6.37
CA LEU A 22 15.81 21.57 6.30
C LEU A 22 16.34 22.78 5.52
N LYS A 23 15.59 23.24 4.51
CA LYS A 23 16.01 24.37 3.67
C LYS A 23 15.81 25.70 4.39
N CYS A 24 16.90 26.47 4.50
CA CYS A 24 16.84 27.88 4.85
C CYS A 24 16.21 28.71 3.73
N ASP A 25 15.78 29.93 4.05
CA ASP A 25 15.13 30.83 3.09
C ASP A 25 16.02 31.16 1.87
N HIS A 26 17.33 31.02 1.99
CA HIS A 26 18.27 31.14 0.86
C HIS A 26 18.03 30.04 -0.19
N HIS A 27 17.94 28.75 0.20
CA HIS A 27 17.64 27.67 -0.73
C HIS A 27 16.20 27.72 -1.27
N LYS A 28 15.23 28.17 -0.47
CA LYS A 28 13.85 28.42 -0.93
C LYS A 28 13.79 29.57 -1.94
N SER A 29 14.65 30.58 -1.81
CA SER A 29 14.68 31.71 -2.74
C SER A 29 15.20 31.36 -4.14
N MET A 30 15.97 30.26 -4.29
CA MET A 30 16.38 29.72 -5.59
C MET A 30 15.25 28.97 -6.32
N GLN A 31 14.14 28.66 -5.66
CA GLN A 31 12.93 28.11 -6.30
C GLN A 31 12.09 29.17 -7.04
N ARG A 32 12.54 30.43 -7.10
CA ARG A 32 11.79 31.49 -7.80
C ARG A 32 11.88 31.33 -9.31
N GLU A 33 10.73 30.97 -9.89
CA GLU A 33 10.32 31.20 -11.28
C GLU A 33 11.39 30.93 -12.33
N ILE A 34 11.90 29.70 -12.34
CA ILE A 34 12.63 29.24 -13.50
C ILE A 34 11.57 28.85 -14.54
N GLY A 35 11.42 29.66 -15.60
CA GLY A 35 10.63 29.32 -16.78
C GLY A 35 11.14 28.05 -17.47
N GLU A 36 10.52 27.62 -18.59
CA GLU A 36 11.00 26.45 -19.34
C GLU A 36 12.51 26.57 -19.62
N LEU A 37 13.29 25.69 -18.99
CA LEU A 37 14.73 25.61 -19.16
C LEU A 37 15.02 24.93 -20.50
N GLY A 38 15.63 25.68 -21.41
CA GLY A 38 15.92 25.24 -22.77
C GLY A 38 17.21 24.44 -22.89
N GLU A 39 17.61 24.19 -24.14
CA GLU A 39 18.78 23.37 -24.49
C GLU A 39 20.09 23.87 -23.86
N GLU A 40 20.30 25.19 -23.78
CA GLU A 40 21.51 25.79 -23.19
C GLU A 40 21.68 25.40 -21.71
N TYR A 41 20.60 25.40 -20.92
CA TYR A 41 20.65 25.00 -19.51
C TYR A 41 21.06 23.54 -19.34
N TYR A 42 20.45 22.65 -20.13
CA TYR A 42 20.77 21.22 -20.09
C TYR A 42 22.17 20.92 -20.71
N GLN A 43 22.66 21.73 -21.64
CA GLN A 43 24.05 21.70 -22.11
C GLN A 43 25.05 22.11 -21.03
N GLU A 44 24.78 23.17 -20.28
CA GLU A 44 25.64 23.63 -19.18
C GLU A 44 25.75 22.61 -18.04
N LEU A 45 24.66 21.88 -17.77
CA LEU A 45 24.66 20.77 -16.81
C LEU A 45 25.31 19.47 -17.33
N GLY A 46 25.82 19.45 -18.57
CA GLY A 46 26.42 18.27 -19.17
C GLY A 46 25.41 17.19 -19.59
N SER A 47 24.11 17.48 -19.52
CA SER A 47 23.01 16.54 -19.83
C SER A 47 22.63 16.48 -21.32
N SER A 48 23.54 16.86 -22.21
CA SER A 48 23.32 16.72 -23.67
C SER A 48 24.57 16.35 -24.46
N THR A 49 25.74 16.25 -23.81
CA THR A 49 26.99 15.87 -24.47
C THR A 49 27.75 14.80 -23.67
N GLY A 50 27.72 13.55 -24.16
CA GLY A 50 28.47 12.41 -23.60
C GLY A 50 27.71 11.55 -22.57
N THR A 51 28.34 10.45 -22.14
CA THR A 51 27.84 9.61 -21.03
C THR A 51 27.99 10.41 -19.74
N PRO A 52 26.91 10.82 -19.06
CA PRO A 52 27.06 11.72 -17.93
C PRO A 52 27.70 11.03 -16.73
N PRO A 53 28.35 11.78 -15.84
CA PRO A 53 28.93 11.25 -14.61
C PRO A 53 27.92 10.49 -13.74
N HIS A 54 26.63 10.80 -13.87
CA HIS A 54 25.54 10.24 -13.08
C HIS A 54 25.34 8.72 -13.22
N VAL A 55 25.51 8.15 -14.43
CA VAL A 55 25.41 6.69 -14.63
C VAL A 55 26.58 5.98 -13.96
N ALA A 56 27.78 6.54 -14.09
CA ALA A 56 28.97 6.01 -13.44
C ALA A 56 28.88 6.11 -11.91
N GLU A 57 28.37 7.23 -11.39
CA GLU A 57 28.11 7.45 -9.97
C GLU A 57 27.09 6.45 -9.42
N PHE A 58 26.00 6.19 -10.16
CA PHE A 58 25.03 5.16 -9.81
C PHE A 58 25.69 3.78 -9.72
N GLU A 59 26.42 3.37 -10.76
CA GLU A 59 27.07 2.05 -10.78
C GLU A 59 28.15 1.91 -9.70
N GLU A 60 28.88 2.97 -9.37
CA GLU A 60 29.86 2.99 -8.28
C GLU A 60 29.20 2.81 -6.91
N CYS A 61 28.06 3.48 -6.67
CA CYS A 61 27.37 3.43 -5.39
C CYS A 61 26.54 2.15 -5.19
N PHE A 62 25.85 1.71 -6.23
CA PHE A 62 24.80 0.70 -6.14
C PHE A 62 25.09 -0.57 -6.94
N GLY A 63 26.13 -0.57 -7.77
CA GLY A 63 26.41 -1.65 -8.71
C GLY A 63 25.51 -1.61 -9.94
N LYS A 64 25.38 -2.74 -10.63
CA LYS A 64 24.56 -2.82 -11.85
C LYS A 64 23.08 -2.59 -11.54
N CYS A 65 22.40 -1.86 -12.42
CA CYS A 65 20.98 -1.55 -12.32
C CYS A 65 20.06 -2.76 -12.61
N GLU A 66 20.18 -3.87 -11.88
CA GLU A 66 19.39 -5.08 -12.14
C GLU A 66 18.03 -5.07 -11.41
N PRO A 67 16.94 -5.58 -12.03
CA PRO A 67 15.67 -5.79 -11.36
C PRO A 67 15.81 -6.65 -10.10
N VAL A 68 15.57 -6.03 -8.93
CA VAL A 68 15.61 -6.71 -7.63
C VAL A 68 14.45 -7.70 -7.49
N ASP A 69 13.30 -7.34 -8.05
CA ASP A 69 12.09 -8.14 -8.07
C ASP A 69 11.48 -8.12 -9.47
N ARG A 70 11.35 -9.29 -10.10
CA ARG A 70 10.81 -9.42 -11.46
C ARG A 70 9.32 -9.10 -11.53
N ASP A 71 8.63 -9.17 -10.40
CA ASP A 71 7.24 -8.79 -10.25
C ASP A 71 7.10 -7.29 -9.97
N ARG A 72 8.19 -6.51 -9.98
CA ARG A 72 8.18 -5.04 -9.84
C ARG A 72 9.02 -4.37 -10.91
N PRO A 73 8.63 -4.47 -12.19
CA PRO A 73 9.52 -4.15 -13.30
C PRO A 73 9.62 -2.65 -13.59
N PHE A 74 9.02 -1.77 -12.78
CA PHE A 74 9.00 -0.33 -13.01
C PHE A 74 10.06 0.41 -12.20
N ALA A 75 10.76 1.33 -12.86
CA ALA A 75 11.67 2.29 -12.24
C ALA A 75 11.13 3.70 -12.43
N LEU A 76 10.89 4.44 -11.35
CA LEU A 76 10.39 5.81 -11.38
C LEU A 76 11.50 6.82 -11.12
N GLU A 77 11.69 7.78 -12.01
CA GLU A 77 12.57 8.93 -11.79
C GLU A 77 11.77 10.21 -11.49
N ILE A 78 12.11 10.89 -10.41
CA ILE A 78 11.41 12.10 -9.95
C ILE A 78 12.28 13.32 -10.26
N GLY A 79 11.74 14.25 -11.06
CA GLY A 79 12.48 15.42 -11.52
C GLY A 79 13.60 15.04 -12.50
N ALA A 80 13.27 14.18 -13.46
CA ALA A 80 14.24 13.55 -14.36
C ALA A 80 15.04 14.52 -15.25
N GLY A 81 14.51 15.71 -15.53
CA GLY A 81 15.09 16.61 -16.51
C GLY A 81 15.34 15.89 -17.85
N ALA A 82 16.45 16.21 -18.52
CA ALA A 82 16.94 15.44 -19.66
C ALA A 82 17.70 14.18 -19.18
N SER A 83 16.99 13.21 -18.61
CA SER A 83 17.61 12.05 -17.96
C SER A 83 18.38 11.17 -18.94
N HIS A 84 19.58 10.78 -18.52
CA HIS A 84 20.43 9.81 -19.20
C HIS A 84 20.43 8.43 -18.54
N TYR A 85 19.68 8.25 -17.46
CA TYR A 85 19.50 6.93 -16.88
C TYR A 85 18.64 6.02 -17.76
N VAL A 86 17.86 6.60 -18.69
CA VAL A 86 16.94 5.89 -19.58
C VAL A 86 17.57 4.66 -20.25
N PRO A 87 18.75 4.73 -20.92
CA PRO A 87 19.34 3.54 -21.51
C PRO A 87 19.76 2.50 -20.47
N MET A 88 20.45 2.90 -19.40
CA MET A 88 20.89 1.99 -18.33
C MET A 88 19.72 1.22 -17.72
N ILE A 89 18.63 1.91 -17.41
CA ILE A 89 17.43 1.35 -16.78
C ILE A 89 16.71 0.41 -17.76
N THR A 90 16.45 0.87 -18.98
CA THR A 90 15.69 0.07 -19.96
C THR A 90 16.49 -1.11 -20.52
N ASP A 91 17.82 -0.99 -20.68
CA ASP A 91 18.69 -2.09 -21.10
C ASP A 91 18.78 -3.20 -20.04
N ALA A 92 18.62 -2.84 -18.76
CA ALA A 92 18.55 -3.81 -17.67
C ALA A 92 17.16 -4.47 -17.50
N GLY A 93 16.19 -4.11 -18.35
CA GLY A 93 14.86 -4.74 -18.41
C GLY A 93 13.79 -4.06 -17.57
N TRP A 94 14.04 -2.86 -17.05
CA TRP A 94 13.04 -2.06 -16.37
C TRP A 94 12.18 -1.26 -17.36
N PHE A 95 10.90 -1.07 -17.03
CA PHE A 95 10.06 -0.03 -17.61
C PHE A 95 10.37 1.30 -16.93
N TYR A 96 10.81 2.30 -17.70
CA TYR A 96 11.20 3.60 -17.18
C TYR A 96 9.99 4.54 -17.12
N CYS A 97 9.71 5.06 -15.93
CA CYS A 97 8.70 6.05 -15.66
C CYS A 97 9.37 7.33 -15.17
N ALA A 98 8.87 8.50 -15.53
CA ALA A 98 9.35 9.76 -14.98
C ALA A 98 8.25 10.77 -14.65
N CYS A 99 8.44 11.50 -13.56
CA CYS A 99 7.68 12.68 -13.20
C CYS A 99 8.50 13.93 -13.59
N GLU A 100 8.20 14.54 -14.74
CA GLU A 100 8.98 15.66 -15.27
C GLU A 100 8.08 16.79 -15.82
N PRO A 101 7.92 17.92 -15.12
CA PRO A 101 7.07 19.02 -15.56
C PRO A 101 7.64 19.82 -16.75
N SER A 102 8.94 19.80 -17.01
CA SER A 102 9.58 20.48 -18.16
C SER A 102 9.16 19.87 -19.49
N ARG A 103 8.45 20.66 -20.31
CA ARG A 103 8.03 20.24 -21.64
C ARG A 103 9.21 19.96 -22.56
N TRP A 104 10.24 20.80 -22.48
CA TRP A 104 11.44 20.65 -23.30
C TRP A 104 12.13 19.33 -22.98
N ALA A 105 12.34 19.04 -21.69
CA ALA A 105 13.00 17.82 -21.25
C ALA A 105 12.24 16.56 -21.66
N ARG A 106 10.91 16.55 -21.46
CA ARG A 106 10.07 15.44 -21.92
C ARG A 106 10.16 15.24 -23.43
N LYS A 107 10.10 16.33 -24.20
CA LYS A 107 10.21 16.28 -25.67
C LYS A 107 11.57 15.70 -26.08
N TRP A 108 12.65 16.18 -25.49
CA TRP A 108 14.01 15.68 -25.74
C TRP A 108 14.15 14.19 -25.44
N MET A 109 13.64 13.73 -24.29
CA MET A 109 13.66 12.31 -23.92
C MET A 109 12.84 11.45 -24.89
N LEU A 110 11.65 11.89 -25.30
CA LEU A 110 10.82 11.16 -26.26
C LEU A 110 11.44 11.10 -27.65
N GLU A 111 12.06 12.19 -28.11
CA GLU A 111 12.74 12.22 -29.42
C GLU A 111 13.98 11.32 -29.43
N ARG A 112 14.68 11.19 -28.29
CA ARG A 112 15.93 10.44 -28.19
C ARG A 112 15.74 8.97 -27.84
N TYR A 113 14.72 8.65 -27.04
CA TYR A 113 14.51 7.32 -26.43
C TYR A 113 13.10 6.78 -26.65
N GLY A 114 12.31 7.36 -27.57
CA GLY A 114 10.93 6.95 -27.82
C GLY A 114 10.75 5.54 -28.39
N ASP A 115 11.84 4.88 -28.80
CA ASP A 115 11.89 3.47 -29.19
C ASP A 115 12.05 2.52 -27.98
N ARG A 116 12.33 3.07 -26.79
CA ARG A 116 12.50 2.34 -25.53
C ARG A 116 11.20 2.32 -24.73
N GLN A 117 11.17 1.49 -23.69
CA GLN A 117 10.05 1.37 -22.75
C GLN A 117 10.03 2.54 -21.76
N ILE A 118 9.66 3.73 -22.24
CA ILE A 118 9.60 4.95 -21.43
C ILE A 118 8.19 5.54 -21.34
N GLN A 119 7.88 6.12 -20.17
CA GLN A 119 6.66 6.88 -19.94
C GLN A 119 6.95 8.13 -19.09
N LEU A 120 6.41 9.27 -19.52
CA LEU A 120 6.70 10.56 -18.90
C LEU A 120 5.39 11.27 -18.50
N SER A 121 5.22 11.55 -17.21
CA SER A 121 4.18 12.42 -16.68
C SER A 121 4.63 13.87 -16.74
N ASN A 122 3.71 14.78 -17.08
CA ASN A 122 3.94 16.22 -17.09
C ASN A 122 3.62 16.90 -15.75
N ARG A 123 3.28 16.13 -14.72
CA ARG A 123 2.98 16.66 -13.39
C ARG A 123 4.26 16.93 -12.61
N ALA A 124 4.15 17.85 -11.64
CA ALA A 124 5.12 17.96 -10.56
C ALA A 124 4.87 16.84 -9.52
N TRP A 125 5.87 16.48 -8.73
CA TRP A 125 5.80 15.36 -7.78
C TRP A 125 4.66 15.50 -6.76
N GLU A 126 4.40 16.73 -6.32
CA GLU A 126 3.33 17.10 -5.39
C GLU A 126 1.94 16.76 -5.95
N HIS A 127 1.80 16.71 -7.26
CA HIS A 127 0.56 16.41 -7.98
C HIS A 127 0.63 15.10 -8.77
N TYR A 128 1.78 14.41 -8.74
CA TYR A 128 2.00 13.17 -9.44
C TYR A 128 1.16 12.08 -8.80
N ASP A 129 0.35 11.43 -9.61
CA ASP A 129 -0.38 10.24 -9.23
C ASP A 129 0.21 9.06 -10.00
N HIS A 130 0.27 7.91 -9.35
CA HIS A 130 0.78 6.71 -9.96
C HIS A 130 0.00 6.34 -11.25
N ASN A 131 -1.28 6.75 -11.35
CA ASN A 131 -2.18 6.58 -12.50
C ASN A 131 -1.70 7.36 -13.73
N ASP A 132 -0.78 8.31 -13.57
CA ASP A 132 -0.19 9.03 -14.70
C ASP A 132 0.75 8.12 -15.53
N CYS A 133 1.15 6.96 -15.00
CA CYS A 133 1.94 5.94 -15.69
C CYS A 133 1.09 4.75 -16.16
N VAL A 134 0.32 4.95 -17.22
CA VAL A 134 -0.41 3.89 -17.95
C VAL A 134 0.45 3.34 -19.10
N LEU A 135 1.08 2.18 -18.93
CA LEU A 135 1.57 1.43 -20.10
C LEU A 135 0.36 0.97 -20.92
N GLY A 136 0.26 1.47 -22.15
CA GLY A 136 -0.85 1.17 -23.04
C GLY A 136 -0.99 -0.33 -23.37
N ASP A 137 -2.23 -0.80 -23.25
CA ASP A 137 -2.89 -1.79 -24.11
C ASP A 137 -2.26 -3.20 -24.26
N ARG A 138 -1.79 -3.79 -23.16
CA ARG A 138 -1.96 -5.25 -23.01
C ARG A 138 -3.36 -5.50 -22.44
N GLY A 139 -4.33 -5.65 -23.34
CA GLY A 139 -5.77 -5.84 -23.08
C GLY A 139 -6.13 -6.77 -21.93
N GLY A 140 -6.12 -6.23 -20.72
CA GLY A 140 -6.65 -6.81 -19.51
C GLY A 140 -7.28 -5.67 -18.71
N SER A 141 -8.56 -5.80 -18.40
CA SER A 141 -9.29 -4.95 -17.46
C SER A 141 -8.43 -4.64 -16.24
N GLY A 142 -8.31 -3.35 -15.92
CA GLY A 142 -7.27 -2.79 -15.06
C GLY A 142 -7.11 -3.42 -13.69
N SER A 143 -5.85 -3.56 -13.24
CA SER A 143 -5.40 -3.76 -11.85
C SER A 143 -3.90 -4.12 -11.75
N GLN A 144 -3.03 -3.61 -12.63
CA GLN A 144 -1.57 -3.87 -12.58
C GLN A 144 -0.78 -2.57 -12.49
N TRP A 145 -0.88 -1.85 -11.39
CA TRP A 145 -0.43 -0.46 -11.43
C TRP A 145 0.31 -0.13 -10.12
N TRP A 146 1.52 0.47 -10.24
CA TRP A 146 2.51 0.84 -9.19
C TRP A 146 3.28 -0.30 -8.50
N GLN A 147 3.87 -1.19 -9.29
CA GLN A 147 4.92 -2.09 -8.82
C GLN A 147 6.31 -1.47 -9.08
N TYR A 148 6.57 -0.29 -8.50
CA TYR A 148 7.90 0.32 -8.61
C TYR A 148 8.90 -0.52 -7.82
N GLY A 149 9.84 -1.17 -8.48
CA GLY A 149 10.96 -1.85 -7.80
C GLY A 149 12.11 -0.90 -7.49
N MET A 150 12.10 0.29 -8.10
CA MET A 150 13.11 1.32 -7.88
C MET A 150 12.48 2.71 -8.04
N ILE A 151 12.86 3.64 -7.16
CA ILE A 151 12.60 5.08 -7.31
C ILE A 151 13.94 5.83 -7.26
N LEU A 152 14.18 6.67 -8.25
CA LEU A 152 15.31 7.58 -8.37
C LEU A 152 14.83 9.00 -8.10
N ALA A 153 15.47 9.69 -7.17
CA ALA A 153 15.16 11.09 -6.84
C ALA A 153 16.46 11.90 -6.71
N ALA A 154 17.33 11.79 -7.71
CA ALA A 154 18.64 12.44 -7.71
C ALA A 154 18.47 13.97 -7.79
N HIS A 155 18.98 14.69 -6.78
CA HIS A 155 18.95 16.14 -6.62
C HIS A 155 17.56 16.81 -6.54
N SER A 156 16.48 16.14 -6.96
CA SER A 156 15.12 16.68 -6.92
C SER A 156 14.57 16.84 -5.50
N LEU A 157 14.90 15.93 -4.58
CA LEU A 157 14.53 16.02 -3.16
C LEU A 157 15.03 17.33 -2.52
N GLU A 158 16.23 17.77 -2.88
CA GLU A 158 16.83 19.04 -2.44
C GLU A 158 16.11 20.28 -3.00
N HIS A 159 15.12 20.09 -3.87
CA HIS A 159 14.29 21.14 -4.46
C HIS A 159 12.79 20.97 -4.19
N MET A 160 12.37 19.97 -3.39
CA MET A 160 10.97 19.81 -2.97
C MET A 160 10.57 20.72 -1.80
N VAL A 161 9.29 21.13 -1.75
CA VAL A 161 8.74 21.97 -0.67
C VAL A 161 8.70 21.21 0.66
N ASP A 162 8.31 19.93 0.61
CA ASP A 162 8.21 19.03 1.76
C ASP A 162 8.93 17.71 1.44
N ALA A 163 10.23 17.68 1.68
CA ALA A 163 11.06 16.50 1.42
C ALA A 163 10.67 15.29 2.31
N PRO A 164 10.34 15.46 3.62
CA PRO A 164 9.80 14.37 4.43
C PRO A 164 8.54 13.72 3.84
N ALA A 165 7.50 14.50 3.53
CA ALA A 165 6.28 13.94 2.95
C ALA A 165 6.52 13.31 1.57
N ALA A 166 7.46 13.86 0.79
CA ALA A 166 7.87 13.27 -0.48
C ALA A 166 8.53 11.90 -0.28
N LEU A 167 9.41 11.74 0.71
CA LEU A 167 10.02 10.45 1.05
C LEU A 167 8.99 9.44 1.55
N GLU A 168 8.02 9.85 2.37
CA GLU A 168 6.92 8.99 2.82
C GLU A 168 6.10 8.47 1.61
N LYS A 169 5.76 9.35 0.67
CA LYS A 169 5.06 8.96 -0.57
C LYS A 169 5.91 8.04 -1.47
N MET A 170 7.22 8.26 -1.56
CA MET A 170 8.12 7.35 -2.29
C MET A 170 8.18 5.98 -1.61
N ALA A 171 8.28 5.96 -0.28
CA ALA A 171 8.25 4.74 0.51
C ALA A 171 6.92 4.01 0.32
N GLU A 172 5.79 4.72 0.22
CA GLU A 172 4.48 4.13 -0.08
C GLU A 172 4.46 3.45 -1.45
N TYR A 173 5.06 4.07 -2.46
CA TYR A 173 5.17 3.53 -3.82
C TYR A 173 6.17 2.37 -3.91
N LEU A 174 7.13 2.32 -2.99
CA LEU A 174 8.07 1.21 -2.82
C LEU A 174 7.55 0.13 -1.85
N ALA A 175 6.53 0.42 -1.04
CA ALA A 175 6.04 -0.51 -0.02
C ALA A 175 5.48 -1.77 -0.71
N PRO A 176 5.84 -2.96 -0.22
CA PRO A 176 5.41 -4.22 -0.81
C PRO A 176 3.93 -4.44 -0.48
N VAL A 177 3.05 -3.94 -1.34
CA VAL A 177 1.74 -4.56 -1.54
C VAL A 177 1.99 -5.75 -2.43
N LEU A 178 1.99 -6.93 -1.82
CA LEU A 178 2.29 -8.18 -2.50
C LEU A 178 0.98 -8.80 -2.97
N GLN A 179 0.96 -9.32 -4.19
CA GLN A 179 -0.11 -10.21 -4.58
C GLN A 179 -0.09 -11.44 -3.66
N SER A 180 -1.27 -11.89 -3.24
CA SER A 180 -1.42 -13.05 -2.39
C SER A 180 -0.77 -14.28 -3.05
N PRO A 181 0.13 -14.99 -2.34
CA PRO A 181 0.67 -16.25 -2.83
C PRO A 181 -0.23 -17.45 -2.51
N GLU A 182 -1.31 -17.27 -1.75
CA GLU A 182 -2.10 -18.38 -1.17
C GLU A 182 -3.58 -18.38 -1.58
N ILE A 183 -4.16 -17.22 -1.92
CA ILE A 183 -5.58 -17.08 -2.21
C ILE A 183 -5.84 -16.12 -3.38
N TRP A 184 -6.89 -16.38 -4.15
CA TRP A 184 -7.20 -15.60 -5.36
C TRP A 184 -8.48 -14.77 -5.24
N HIS A 185 -9.39 -15.19 -4.37
CA HIS A 185 -10.65 -14.49 -4.12
C HIS A 185 -10.93 -14.44 -2.63
N ARG A 186 -11.63 -13.42 -2.14
CA ARG A 186 -12.18 -13.38 -0.77
C ARG A 186 -12.86 -14.70 -0.35
N ALA A 187 -13.49 -15.42 -1.28
CA ALA A 187 -14.15 -16.71 -1.01
C ALA A 187 -13.18 -17.86 -0.68
N ASP A 188 -11.87 -17.64 -0.78
CA ASP A 188 -10.82 -18.62 -0.48
C ASP A 188 -10.27 -18.49 0.96
N PHE A 189 -10.52 -17.37 1.67
CA PHE A 189 -10.19 -17.23 3.09
C PHE A 189 -10.64 -18.41 3.97
N PRO A 190 -11.82 -19.04 3.75
CA PRO A 190 -12.24 -20.17 4.56
C PRO A 190 -11.31 -21.38 4.38
N LEU A 191 -10.84 -21.61 3.16
CA LEU A 191 -9.90 -22.70 2.86
C LEU A 191 -8.51 -22.41 3.42
N LEU A 192 -8.06 -21.15 3.32
CA LEU A 192 -6.82 -20.71 3.97
C LEU A 192 -6.88 -20.94 5.49
N CYS A 193 -8.00 -20.57 6.12
CA CYS A 193 -8.22 -20.79 7.54
C CYS A 193 -8.22 -22.28 7.91
N GLU A 194 -8.82 -23.14 7.08
CA GLU A 194 -8.73 -24.59 7.27
C GLU A 194 -7.28 -25.10 7.20
N TRP A 195 -6.54 -24.73 6.15
CA TRP A 195 -5.16 -25.18 5.97
C TRP A 195 -4.22 -24.66 7.07
N ARG A 196 -4.46 -23.44 7.56
CA ARG A 196 -3.68 -22.80 8.62
C ARG A 196 -4.23 -23.07 10.04
N LYS A 197 -5.30 -23.86 10.17
CA LYS A 197 -5.95 -24.19 11.46
C LYS A 197 -6.35 -22.96 12.29
N LEU A 198 -6.92 -21.95 11.60
CA LEU A 198 -7.40 -20.69 12.15
C LEU A 198 -8.91 -20.78 12.32
N TYR A 199 -9.38 -21.04 13.54
CA TYR A 199 -10.77 -21.48 13.77
C TYR A 199 -11.59 -20.56 14.65
N ARG A 200 -10.99 -19.47 15.13
CA ARG A 200 -11.64 -18.45 15.94
C ARG A 200 -11.76 -17.19 15.13
N VAL A 201 -12.94 -16.97 14.57
CA VAL A 201 -13.15 -16.01 13.49
C VAL A 201 -14.02 -14.84 13.96
N VAL A 202 -13.66 -13.64 13.53
CA VAL A 202 -14.48 -12.43 13.63
C VAL A 202 -14.66 -11.82 12.25
N GLU A 203 -15.88 -11.41 11.93
CA GLU A 203 -16.23 -10.56 10.79
C GLU A 203 -16.85 -9.27 11.33
N VAL A 204 -16.31 -8.13 10.93
CA VAL A 204 -16.80 -6.79 11.28
C VAL A 204 -17.42 -6.19 10.03
N GLY A 205 -18.71 -5.86 10.08
CA GLY A 205 -19.51 -5.57 8.90
C GLY A 205 -20.02 -6.86 8.28
N VAL A 206 -21.23 -7.27 8.67
CA VAL A 206 -21.82 -8.56 8.25
C VAL A 206 -22.83 -8.35 7.13
N ASP A 207 -23.49 -7.19 7.10
CA ASP A 207 -24.64 -6.90 6.24
C ASP A 207 -25.63 -8.08 6.28
N ARG A 208 -25.95 -8.71 5.14
CA ARG A 208 -26.88 -9.84 5.03
C ARG A 208 -26.26 -11.19 5.33
N GLY A 209 -24.97 -11.25 5.72
CA GLY A 209 -24.25 -12.48 6.04
C GLY A 209 -23.78 -13.27 4.82
N SER A 210 -23.63 -12.65 3.65
CA SER A 210 -23.17 -13.31 2.43
C SER A 210 -21.78 -13.94 2.61
N PHE A 211 -20.83 -13.16 3.14
CA PHE A 211 -19.48 -13.64 3.42
C PHE A 211 -19.48 -14.67 4.55
N ALA A 212 -20.17 -14.42 5.67
CA ALA A 212 -20.39 -15.41 6.72
C ALA A 212 -20.87 -16.77 6.20
N ASN A 213 -21.88 -16.80 5.32
CA ASN A 213 -22.40 -18.04 4.74
C ASN A 213 -21.36 -18.74 3.86
N CYS A 214 -20.64 -17.99 3.03
CA CYS A 214 -19.54 -18.52 2.22
C CYS A 214 -18.46 -19.12 3.12
N PHE A 215 -18.13 -18.42 4.21
CA PHE A 215 -17.08 -18.83 5.13
C PHE A 215 -17.44 -20.09 5.90
N LEU A 216 -18.58 -20.09 6.57
CA LEU A 216 -19.04 -21.19 7.42
C LEU A 216 -19.39 -22.46 6.62
N SER A 217 -19.76 -22.34 5.34
CA SER A 217 -19.99 -23.51 4.47
C SER A 217 -18.71 -24.21 4.01
N ARG A 218 -17.54 -23.58 4.17
CA ARG A 218 -16.24 -24.07 3.66
C ARG A 218 -15.18 -24.26 4.75
N CYS A 219 -15.31 -23.61 5.90
CA CYS A 219 -14.45 -23.78 7.08
C CYS A 219 -15.12 -24.72 8.10
N TRP A 220 -15.05 -26.02 7.83
CA TRP A 220 -15.77 -27.07 8.59
C TRP A 220 -15.26 -27.29 10.03
N ASN A 221 -14.03 -26.88 10.36
CA ASN A 221 -13.44 -26.95 11.69
C ASN A 221 -13.57 -25.63 12.47
N CYS A 222 -14.27 -24.63 11.92
CA CYS A 222 -14.54 -23.37 12.62
C CYS A 222 -15.14 -23.64 14.00
N GLN A 223 -14.46 -23.15 15.05
CA GLN A 223 -14.84 -23.37 16.44
C GLN A 223 -15.79 -22.29 16.93
N ILE A 224 -15.56 -21.05 16.48
CA ILE A 224 -16.39 -19.90 16.78
C ILE A 224 -16.31 -18.90 15.63
N TYR A 225 -17.46 -18.37 15.24
CA TYR A 225 -17.58 -17.30 14.26
C TYR A 225 -18.43 -16.17 14.86
N LEU A 226 -17.84 -15.00 15.04
CA LEU A 226 -18.52 -13.83 15.56
C LEU A 226 -18.72 -12.82 14.43
N GLY A 227 -19.97 -12.60 14.03
CA GLY A 227 -20.33 -11.50 13.14
C GLY A 227 -20.67 -10.27 13.97
N VAL A 228 -20.05 -9.12 13.69
CA VAL A 228 -20.25 -7.86 14.39
C VAL A 228 -20.79 -6.82 13.43
N ASP A 229 -22.01 -6.36 13.66
CA ASP A 229 -22.64 -5.34 12.84
C ASP A 229 -23.71 -4.58 13.67
N PRO A 230 -23.71 -3.23 13.69
CA PRO A 230 -24.71 -2.48 14.44
C PRO A 230 -26.12 -2.56 13.82
N TYR A 231 -26.22 -2.81 12.52
CA TYR A 231 -27.45 -2.65 11.73
C TYR A 231 -28.09 -1.28 11.94
N GLU A 232 -27.24 -0.25 11.91
CA GLU A 232 -27.62 1.16 11.95
C GLU A 232 -27.48 1.77 10.54
N GLU A 233 -28.23 2.83 10.28
CA GLU A 233 -28.07 3.61 9.05
C GLU A 233 -26.71 4.33 9.07
N TYR A 234 -26.04 4.40 7.92
CA TYR A 234 -24.80 5.16 7.75
C TYR A 234 -24.72 5.75 6.34
N GLY A 235 -23.66 6.52 6.07
CA GLY A 235 -23.55 7.37 4.88
C GLY A 235 -23.92 6.68 3.56
N GLU A 236 -23.51 5.43 3.36
CA GLU A 236 -23.76 4.66 2.14
C GLU A 236 -25.09 3.88 2.17
N MET A 237 -25.58 3.55 3.36
CA MET A 237 -26.80 2.79 3.58
C MET A 237 -27.79 3.58 4.44
N GLN A 238 -28.43 4.56 3.82
CA GLN A 238 -29.35 5.52 4.44
C GLN A 238 -30.79 4.97 4.50
N TRP A 239 -30.96 3.74 5.00
CA TRP A 239 -32.26 3.10 5.14
C TRP A 239 -32.28 2.13 6.31
N ASP A 240 -33.47 1.85 6.85
CA ASP A 240 -33.67 0.89 7.92
C ASP A 240 -33.08 -0.49 7.56
N ARG A 241 -32.04 -0.87 8.31
CA ARG A 241 -31.28 -2.12 8.13
C ARG A 241 -31.92 -3.32 8.80
N GLN A 242 -33.13 -3.20 9.36
CA GLN A 242 -33.79 -4.30 10.08
C GLN A 242 -34.05 -5.53 9.18
N ALA A 243 -34.33 -5.36 7.89
CA ALA A 243 -34.47 -6.48 6.96
C ALA A 243 -33.13 -7.20 6.70
N ASP A 244 -32.04 -6.45 6.62
CA ASP A 244 -30.70 -7.00 6.45
C ASP A 244 -30.28 -7.80 7.69
N PHE A 245 -30.58 -7.27 8.89
CA PHE A 245 -30.40 -7.97 10.17
C PHE A 245 -31.13 -9.31 10.21
N LEU A 246 -32.42 -9.34 9.83
CA LEU A 246 -33.19 -10.59 9.83
C LEU A 246 -32.63 -11.60 8.83
N THR A 247 -32.12 -11.14 7.69
CA THR A 247 -31.45 -11.99 6.70
C THR A 247 -30.18 -12.61 7.29
N ALA A 248 -29.34 -11.82 7.96
CA ALA A 248 -28.16 -12.33 8.64
C ALA A 248 -28.50 -13.30 9.78
N VAL A 249 -29.55 -13.03 10.55
CA VAL A 249 -30.03 -13.96 11.59
C VAL A 249 -30.41 -15.32 10.98
N ASP A 250 -31.10 -15.34 9.84
CA ASP A 250 -31.42 -16.59 9.12
C ASP A 250 -30.14 -17.34 8.71
N VAL A 251 -29.15 -16.63 8.15
CA VAL A 251 -27.84 -17.21 7.80
C VAL A 251 -27.16 -17.81 9.02
N PHE A 252 -27.01 -17.05 10.11
CA PHE A 252 -26.28 -17.48 11.30
C PHE A 252 -27.00 -18.63 12.02
N SER A 253 -28.34 -18.70 11.95
CA SER A 253 -29.12 -19.78 12.57
C SER A 253 -28.78 -21.17 12.02
N LYS A 254 -28.22 -21.25 10.80
CA LYS A 254 -27.82 -22.50 10.13
C LYS A 254 -26.55 -23.10 10.73
N TYR A 255 -25.77 -22.31 11.48
CA TYR A 255 -24.44 -22.69 11.95
C TYR A 255 -24.33 -22.54 13.48
N PRO A 256 -24.32 -23.63 14.26
CA PRO A 256 -24.32 -23.56 15.74
C PRO A 256 -23.15 -22.77 16.35
N VAL A 257 -22.00 -22.77 15.67
CA VAL A 257 -20.75 -22.07 16.05
C VAL A 257 -20.79 -20.57 15.76
N ALA A 258 -21.77 -20.10 14.99
CA ALA A 258 -21.89 -18.70 14.61
C ALA A 258 -22.74 -17.92 15.62
N LYS A 259 -22.31 -16.69 15.94
CA LYS A 259 -23.03 -15.73 16.78
C LYS A 259 -22.99 -14.36 16.14
N LEU A 260 -24.15 -13.74 16.01
CA LEU A 260 -24.29 -12.37 15.54
C LEU A 260 -24.32 -11.43 16.76
N ILE A 261 -23.47 -10.41 16.75
CA ILE A 261 -23.32 -9.40 17.78
C ILE A 261 -23.81 -8.07 17.19
N ARG A 262 -24.97 -7.62 17.65
CA ARG A 262 -25.55 -6.34 17.25
C ARG A 262 -24.94 -5.18 18.03
N LYS A 263 -23.72 -4.77 17.65
CA LYS A 263 -22.95 -3.67 18.26
C LYS A 263 -22.09 -2.96 17.21
N ARG A 264 -21.72 -1.71 17.49
CA ARG A 264 -20.65 -1.03 16.77
C ARG A 264 -19.32 -1.76 16.99
N SER A 265 -18.45 -1.72 15.99
CA SER A 265 -17.18 -2.46 15.95
C SER A 265 -16.31 -2.23 17.21
N ILE A 266 -16.04 -0.97 17.55
CA ILE A 266 -15.19 -0.62 18.71
C ILE A 266 -15.80 -1.11 20.03
N ASP A 267 -17.11 -0.96 20.21
CA ASP A 267 -17.80 -1.44 21.41
C ASP A 267 -17.75 -2.96 21.54
N ALA A 268 -17.81 -3.68 20.41
CA ALA A 268 -17.67 -5.12 20.37
C ALA A 268 -16.22 -5.55 20.70
N ALA A 269 -15.23 -4.92 20.09
CA ALA A 269 -13.81 -5.17 20.37
C ALA A 269 -13.49 -4.94 21.85
N LEU A 270 -13.93 -3.82 22.44
CA LEU A 270 -13.77 -3.53 23.87
C LEU A 270 -14.50 -4.53 24.77
N SER A 271 -15.72 -4.95 24.39
CA SER A 271 -16.46 -5.96 25.16
C SER A 271 -15.72 -7.30 25.15
N LEU A 272 -15.18 -7.68 23.99
CA LEU A 272 -14.49 -8.95 23.82
C LEU A 272 -13.09 -8.93 24.45
N SER A 273 -12.37 -7.80 24.44
CA SER A 273 -11.07 -7.69 25.10
C SER A 273 -11.17 -8.01 26.59
N LEU A 274 -12.16 -7.43 27.29
CA LEU A 274 -12.42 -7.68 28.72
C LEU A 274 -12.73 -9.14 29.02
N VAL A 275 -13.46 -9.82 28.13
CA VAL A 275 -13.77 -11.25 28.27
C VAL A 275 -12.54 -12.12 27.99
N THR A 276 -11.73 -11.75 26.99
CA THR A 276 -10.51 -12.51 26.66
C THR A 276 -9.48 -12.43 27.80
N GLU A 277 -9.28 -11.25 28.41
CA GLU A 277 -8.35 -11.04 29.52
C GLU A 277 -8.74 -11.81 30.79
N THR A 278 -10.04 -12.00 31.03
CA THR A 278 -10.57 -12.64 32.24
C THR A 278 -10.78 -14.15 32.09
N SER A 279 -10.82 -14.67 30.87
CA SER A 279 -10.95 -16.10 30.61
C SER A 279 -9.63 -16.84 30.88
N TYR A 280 -9.70 -17.99 31.55
CA TYR A 280 -8.53 -18.87 31.84
C TYR A 280 -7.73 -19.26 30.58
N TYR A 281 -8.30 -19.10 29.39
CA TYR A 281 -7.71 -19.48 28.11
C TYR A 281 -7.13 -18.32 27.29
N ASN A 282 -7.22 -17.05 27.75
CA ASN A 282 -6.76 -15.84 27.06
C ASN A 282 -6.90 -15.90 25.53
N SER A 283 -8.07 -16.33 25.07
CA SER A 283 -8.20 -16.89 23.74
C SER A 283 -8.49 -15.82 22.71
N LYS A 284 -7.42 -15.24 22.16
CA LYS A 284 -7.38 -14.35 20.99
C LYS A 284 -8.07 -14.98 19.76
N PHE A 285 -8.32 -14.19 18.72
CA PHE A 285 -8.95 -14.61 17.47
C PHE A 285 -7.90 -14.94 16.40
N ASP A 286 -8.12 -16.00 15.65
CA ASP A 286 -7.19 -16.49 14.64
C ASP A 286 -7.35 -15.76 13.29
N PHE A 287 -8.56 -15.29 13.01
CA PHE A 287 -8.88 -14.53 11.81
C PHE A 287 -9.85 -13.41 12.16
N VAL A 288 -9.48 -12.17 11.85
CA VAL A 288 -10.37 -11.01 11.97
C VAL A 288 -10.48 -10.35 10.60
N TYR A 289 -11.71 -10.17 10.13
CA TYR A 289 -12.04 -9.61 8.82
C TYR A 289 -12.81 -8.30 8.98
N ILE A 290 -12.30 -7.20 8.41
CA ILE A 290 -12.86 -5.85 8.49
C ILE A 290 -13.49 -5.47 7.14
N ASP A 291 -14.82 -5.28 7.14
CA ASP A 291 -15.65 -5.00 5.96
C ASP A 291 -16.89 -4.14 6.35
N GLY A 292 -16.69 -3.15 7.23
CA GLY A 292 -17.77 -2.38 7.84
C GLY A 292 -17.96 -0.95 7.31
N SER A 293 -16.87 -0.18 7.18
CA SER A 293 -16.87 1.20 6.68
C SER A 293 -15.67 1.39 5.76
N HIS A 294 -15.81 2.25 4.75
CA HIS A 294 -14.73 2.56 3.80
C HIS A 294 -14.01 3.88 4.11
N ARG A 295 -14.41 4.56 5.19
CA ARG A 295 -13.78 5.80 5.64
C ARG A 295 -12.49 5.51 6.39
N TYR A 296 -11.44 6.26 6.06
CA TYR A 296 -10.11 6.13 6.68
C TYR A 296 -10.16 6.11 8.22
N GLU A 297 -10.90 7.02 8.85
CA GLU A 297 -10.95 7.10 10.32
C GLU A 297 -11.59 5.86 10.95
N ASP A 298 -12.62 5.31 10.29
CA ASP A 298 -13.36 4.16 10.80
C ASP A 298 -12.51 2.89 10.65
N VAL A 299 -11.91 2.68 9.47
CA VAL A 299 -11.00 1.54 9.21
C VAL A 299 -9.79 1.56 10.14
N LYS A 300 -9.17 2.73 10.32
CA LYS A 300 -8.04 2.89 11.25
C LYS A 300 -8.45 2.53 12.67
N SER A 301 -9.60 3.00 13.12
CA SER A 301 -10.12 2.70 14.46
C SER A 301 -10.41 1.21 14.64
N ASP A 302 -10.98 0.56 13.63
CA ASP A 302 -11.23 -0.88 13.63
C ASP A 302 -9.92 -1.67 13.72
N ILE A 303 -8.93 -1.35 12.88
CA ILE A 303 -7.62 -1.99 12.91
C ILE A 303 -6.98 -1.84 14.30
N GLU A 304 -6.98 -0.64 14.87
CA GLU A 304 -6.38 -0.37 16.19
C GLU A 304 -7.10 -1.12 17.32
N ALA A 305 -8.42 -1.26 17.25
CA ALA A 305 -9.22 -1.95 18.27
C ALA A 305 -9.10 -3.49 18.18
N TRP A 306 -9.06 -4.03 16.96
CA TRP A 306 -9.06 -5.47 16.74
C TRP A 306 -7.67 -6.09 16.72
N TRP A 307 -6.63 -5.36 16.30
CA TRP A 307 -5.28 -5.89 16.20
C TRP A 307 -4.74 -6.54 17.49
N PRO A 308 -4.94 -5.97 18.69
CA PRO A 308 -4.50 -6.60 19.94
C PRO A 308 -5.15 -7.98 20.18
N LEU A 309 -6.38 -8.16 19.68
CA LEU A 309 -7.18 -9.37 19.84
C LEU A 309 -6.85 -10.45 18.80
N VAL A 310 -6.11 -10.13 17.74
CA VAL A 310 -5.59 -11.12 16.79
C VAL A 310 -4.51 -11.96 17.46
N SER A 311 -4.61 -13.28 17.33
CA SER A 311 -3.65 -14.24 17.87
C SER A 311 -2.29 -14.05 17.21
N ASP A 312 -1.20 -14.45 17.88
CA ASP A 312 0.14 -14.14 17.39
C ASP A 312 0.43 -14.79 16.02
N LYS A 313 -0.32 -15.86 15.67
CA LYS A 313 -0.27 -16.55 14.37
C LYS A 313 -1.51 -16.26 13.50
N GLY A 314 -2.32 -15.30 13.92
CA GLY A 314 -3.56 -14.94 13.28
C GLY A 314 -3.35 -13.98 12.11
N ILE A 315 -4.45 -13.77 11.41
CA ILE A 315 -4.53 -12.89 10.25
C ILE A 315 -5.49 -11.76 10.59
N LEU A 316 -5.08 -10.54 10.28
CA LEU A 316 -6.01 -9.42 10.14
C LEU A 316 -6.23 -9.22 8.64
N ALA A 317 -7.48 -9.18 8.22
CA ALA A 317 -7.89 -9.07 6.83
C ALA A 317 -9.02 -8.06 6.69
N GLY A 318 -9.32 -7.69 5.45
CA GLY A 318 -10.47 -6.87 5.11
C GLY A 318 -10.71 -6.82 3.63
N HIS A 319 -11.77 -6.11 3.25
CA HIS A 319 -12.18 -5.97 1.85
C HIS A 319 -11.80 -4.58 1.30
N ASP A 320 -12.26 -4.30 0.08
CA ASP A 320 -12.27 -2.95 -0.51
C ASP A 320 -10.91 -2.28 -0.62
N TRP A 321 -9.85 -3.07 -0.80
CA TRP A 321 -8.49 -2.57 -0.92
C TRP A 321 -8.35 -1.61 -2.09
N ALA A 322 -8.84 -1.94 -3.29
CA ALA A 322 -8.75 -1.06 -4.45
C ALA A 322 -10.04 -1.09 -5.26
N MET A 323 -10.69 0.07 -5.38
CA MET A 323 -11.82 0.28 -6.27
C MET A 323 -11.36 1.18 -7.44
N PRO A 324 -11.67 0.83 -8.70
CA PRO A 324 -11.28 1.64 -9.88
C PRO A 324 -11.74 3.11 -9.83
N SER A 325 -12.79 3.42 -9.05
CA SER A 325 -13.31 4.77 -8.87
C SER A 325 -12.54 5.62 -7.86
N GLY A 326 -11.66 5.02 -7.04
CA GLY A 326 -10.97 5.69 -5.94
C GLY A 326 -11.81 5.91 -4.68
N ASP A 327 -13.07 5.46 -4.67
CA ASP A 327 -14.04 5.73 -3.60
C ASP A 327 -13.60 5.18 -2.22
N HIS A 328 -12.72 4.17 -2.18
CA HIS A 328 -12.26 3.50 -0.95
C HIS A 328 -10.78 3.76 -0.63
N ALA A 329 -10.19 4.86 -1.12
CA ALA A 329 -8.78 5.22 -0.84
C ALA A 329 -8.45 5.30 0.67
N GLY A 330 -9.45 5.54 1.51
CA GLY A 330 -9.30 5.53 2.96
C GLY A 330 -8.88 4.19 3.56
N VAL A 331 -9.31 3.07 2.94
CA VAL A 331 -8.93 1.71 3.36
C VAL A 331 -7.43 1.51 3.16
N GLN A 332 -6.92 1.76 1.95
CA GLN A 332 -5.50 1.58 1.63
C GLN A 332 -4.62 2.39 2.57
N ARG A 333 -4.95 3.67 2.76
CA ARG A 333 -4.18 4.55 3.63
C ARG A 333 -4.12 4.02 5.06
N ALA A 334 -5.26 3.62 5.63
CA ALA A 334 -5.31 3.12 7.00
C ALA A 334 -4.48 1.84 7.18
N VAL A 335 -4.59 0.90 6.25
CA VAL A 335 -3.86 -0.37 6.31
C VAL A 335 -2.36 -0.17 6.08
N ARG A 336 -1.97 0.72 5.16
CA ARG A 336 -0.55 1.04 4.90
C ARG A 336 0.12 1.69 6.11
N GLU A 337 -0.49 2.72 6.70
CA GLU A 337 0.03 3.35 7.93
C GLU A 337 0.17 2.33 9.07
N PHE A 338 -0.81 1.42 9.20
CA PHE A 338 -0.75 0.33 10.16
C PHE A 338 0.38 -0.66 9.86
N ALA A 339 0.52 -1.10 8.61
CA ALA A 339 1.54 -2.05 8.21
C ALA A 339 2.96 -1.48 8.42
N GLU A 340 3.18 -0.21 8.07
CA GLU A 340 4.44 0.48 8.33
C GLU A 340 4.76 0.56 9.82
N LYS A 341 3.78 0.94 10.65
CA LYS A 341 3.95 1.02 12.12
C LYS A 341 4.38 -0.30 12.76
N TYR A 342 3.95 -1.42 12.21
CA TYR A 342 4.22 -2.77 12.73
C TYR A 342 5.24 -3.57 11.91
N ASP A 343 5.87 -2.95 10.89
CA ASP A 343 6.80 -3.60 9.96
C ASP A 343 6.22 -4.88 9.32
N LEU A 344 5.01 -4.76 8.77
CA LEU A 344 4.25 -5.88 8.18
C LEU A 344 4.20 -5.78 6.66
N ALA A 345 4.24 -6.93 6.00
CA ALA A 345 3.88 -7.05 4.59
C ALA A 345 2.36 -7.11 4.43
N VAL A 346 1.84 -6.37 3.45
CA VAL A 346 0.42 -6.41 3.08
C VAL A 346 0.23 -7.27 1.84
N TYR A 347 -0.71 -8.20 1.91
CA TYR A 347 -1.08 -9.06 0.80
C TYR A 347 -2.45 -8.66 0.25
N THR A 348 -2.63 -8.72 -1.06
CA THR A 348 -3.92 -8.48 -1.71
C THR A 348 -4.33 -9.62 -2.62
N THR A 349 -5.62 -9.92 -2.65
CA THR A 349 -6.16 -10.86 -3.64
C THR A 349 -6.28 -10.18 -5.01
N PRO A 350 -6.22 -10.93 -6.12
CA PRO A 350 -6.36 -10.41 -7.48
C PRO A 350 -7.81 -10.20 -7.95
N ASP A 351 -8.84 -10.54 -7.15
CA ASP A 351 -10.24 -10.27 -7.47
C ASP A 351 -10.60 -8.77 -7.37
N ASP A 352 -11.78 -8.40 -7.84
CA ASP A 352 -12.30 -7.02 -7.79
C ASP A 352 -13.70 -7.01 -7.14
N PRO A 353 -13.91 -6.32 -6.00
CA PRO A 353 -12.92 -5.57 -5.22
C PRO A 353 -11.87 -6.47 -4.57
N GLN A 354 -10.64 -5.99 -4.46
CA GLN A 354 -9.55 -6.71 -3.81
C GLN A 354 -9.79 -6.81 -2.30
N SER A 355 -9.51 -7.97 -1.73
CA SER A 355 -9.32 -8.12 -0.28
C SER A 355 -7.85 -7.90 0.08
N TRP A 356 -7.60 -7.41 1.28
CA TRP A 356 -6.26 -7.27 1.86
C TRP A 356 -6.12 -8.12 3.11
N TYR A 357 -4.90 -8.52 3.43
CA TYR A 357 -4.61 -9.18 4.69
C TYR A 357 -3.13 -9.08 5.08
N VAL A 358 -2.87 -9.23 6.37
CA VAL A 358 -1.55 -9.22 6.99
C VAL A 358 -1.43 -10.38 7.99
N TYR A 359 -0.24 -10.97 8.06
CA TYR A 359 0.08 -11.98 9.07
C TYR A 359 0.70 -11.32 10.30
N LYS A 360 0.19 -11.63 11.50
CA LYS A 360 0.72 -11.05 12.74
C LYS A 360 2.16 -11.42 13.07
N SER A 361 2.64 -12.57 12.59
CA SER A 361 4.02 -13.03 12.76
C SER A 361 4.73 -13.33 11.43
N GLY A 362 4.26 -12.76 10.31
CA GLY A 362 4.74 -13.08 8.95
C GLY A 362 4.21 -14.40 8.39
N ILE A 363 4.40 -14.64 7.07
CA ILE A 363 3.95 -15.87 6.40
C ILE A 363 4.63 -17.08 7.07
N PRO A 364 3.87 -18.03 7.66
CA PRO A 364 4.47 -19.26 8.13
C PRO A 364 4.92 -20.08 6.91
N GLY A 365 6.21 -20.46 6.85
CA GLY A 365 6.78 -21.26 5.75
C GLY A 365 5.99 -22.54 5.47
N ALA A 366 6.21 -23.14 4.29
CA ALA A 366 5.43 -24.25 3.74
C ALA A 366 5.24 -25.47 4.66
N ASP A 367 6.13 -25.66 5.64
CA ASP A 367 6.10 -26.79 6.59
C ASP A 367 5.38 -26.47 7.92
N TRP A 368 4.74 -25.30 8.05
CA TRP A 368 4.15 -24.90 9.32
C TRP A 368 2.89 -25.73 9.65
N ARG A 369 2.91 -26.39 10.81
CA ARG A 369 1.75 -27.04 11.44
C ARG A 369 1.54 -26.47 12.84
N ARG A 370 0.28 -26.17 13.20
CA ARG A 370 -0.11 -25.96 14.60
C ARG A 370 0.19 -27.26 15.36
N VAL A 371 1.19 -27.22 16.24
CA VAL A 371 1.34 -28.20 17.30
C VAL A 371 0.20 -27.93 18.27
N GLU A 372 -0.63 -28.95 18.51
CA GLU A 372 -1.84 -28.89 19.33
C GLU A 372 -1.57 -28.43 20.76
#